data_AF-A0A1F2SAI0-F1
#
_entry.id   AF-A0A1F2SAI0-F1
#
_cell.length_a   1.000
_cell.length_b   1.000
_cell.length_c   1.000
_cell.angle_alpha   90.00
_cell.angle_beta   90.00
_cell.angle_gamma   90.00
#
_symmetry.space_group_name_H-M   'P 1'
#
loop_
_entity.id
_entity.type
_entity.pdbx_description
1 polymer ?
#
loop_
_entity_poly.entity_id
_entity_poly.type
_entity_poly.pdbx_seq_one_letter_code
_entity_poly.pdbx_strand_id
1 'polypeptide(L)'
;MLVLALVAAASCAGRPAATEISREHAIDIARKEVSFTPDRVEAVRGTSGMTPVWRVTLAGRLPGQPPGLFETVVVEIDRRTGSIVSLART
;
A
#
# COMPACT_ATOMS: atom_id res chain seq x y z
N MET A 1 -35.21 -23.96 46.06
CA MET A 1 -35.16 -24.04 44.59
C MET A 1 -34.17 -23.00 44.09
N LEU A 2 -33.10 -23.47 43.45
CA LEU A 2 -31.97 -22.65 43.00
C LEU A 2 -32.30 -22.06 41.63
N VAL A 3 -32.37 -20.73 41.50
CA VAL A 3 -32.63 -20.05 40.21
C VAL A 3 -31.28 -19.79 39.54
N LEU A 4 -31.02 -20.52 38.46
CA LEU A 4 -29.84 -20.37 37.61
C LEU A 4 -29.98 -19.10 36.76
N ALA A 5 -29.19 -18.07 37.06
CA ALA A 5 -29.13 -16.86 36.25
C ALA A 5 -28.32 -17.14 34.97
N LEU A 6 -28.99 -17.04 33.82
CA LEU A 6 -28.44 -17.23 32.49
C LEU A 6 -27.51 -16.04 32.15
N VAL A 7 -26.20 -16.28 32.07
CA VAL A 7 -25.23 -15.28 31.64
C VAL A 7 -25.36 -15.11 30.12
N ALA A 8 -25.95 -13.99 29.69
CA ALA A 8 -25.98 -13.58 28.30
C ALA A 8 -24.58 -13.12 27.87
N ALA A 9 -23.81 -14.00 27.23
CA ALA A 9 -22.56 -13.64 26.58
C ALA A 9 -22.90 -12.77 25.35
N ALA A 10 -22.76 -11.45 25.51
CA ALA A 10 -22.71 -10.50 24.41
C ALA A 10 -21.52 -10.88 23.51
N SER A 11 -21.81 -11.60 22.42
CA SER A 11 -20.85 -11.82 21.34
C SER A 11 -20.64 -10.48 20.65
N CYS A 12 -19.68 -9.70 21.15
CA CYS A 12 -19.04 -8.65 20.37
C CYS A 12 -18.29 -9.32 19.22
N ALA A 13 -19.01 -9.64 18.14
CA ALA A 13 -18.43 -9.95 16.85
C ALA A 13 -17.75 -8.67 16.35
N GLY A 14 -16.51 -8.47 16.79
CA GLY A 14 -15.64 -7.42 16.28
C GLY A 14 -15.59 -7.57 14.76
N ARG A 15 -16.16 -6.59 14.06
CA ARG A 15 -16.10 -6.49 12.60
C ARG A 15 -14.63 -6.66 12.21
N PRO A 16 -14.25 -7.63 11.36
CA PRO A 16 -12.86 -7.75 10.95
C PRO A 16 -12.47 -6.40 10.35
N ALA A 17 -11.51 -5.73 10.98
CA ALA A 17 -10.93 -4.53 10.41
C ALA A 17 -10.47 -4.91 9.00
N ALA A 18 -10.97 -4.20 7.99
CA ALA A 18 -10.57 -4.44 6.60
C ALA A 18 -9.04 -4.45 6.58
N THR A 19 -8.47 -5.62 6.33
CA THR A 19 -7.02 -5.82 6.45
C THR A 19 -6.39 -5.07 5.30
N GLU A 20 -5.75 -3.96 5.61
CA GLU A 20 -5.01 -3.19 4.62
C GLU A 20 -3.87 -4.03 4.04
N ILE A 21 -3.51 -3.76 2.79
CA ILE A 21 -2.34 -4.36 2.17
C ILE A 21 -1.07 -3.92 2.90
N SER A 22 -0.11 -4.83 3.00
CA SER A 22 1.19 -4.54 3.59
C SER A 22 1.98 -3.56 2.74
N ARG A 23 3.04 -3.00 3.35
CA ARG A 23 3.99 -2.11 2.65
C ARG A 23 4.67 -2.85 1.50
N GLU A 24 5.04 -4.10 1.73
CA GLU A 24 5.74 -4.96 0.78
C GLU A 24 4.84 -5.28 -0.42
N HIS A 25 3.57 -5.59 -0.17
CA HIS A 25 2.58 -5.81 -1.23
C HIS A 25 2.42 -4.54 -2.09
N ALA A 26 2.33 -3.36 -1.48
CA ALA A 26 2.26 -2.11 -2.23
C ALA A 26 3.51 -1.86 -3.09
N ILE A 27 4.70 -2.18 -2.58
CA ILE A 27 5.95 -2.11 -3.34
C ILE A 27 5.90 -3.07 -4.54
N ASP A 28 5.42 -4.30 -4.35
CA ASP A 28 5.33 -5.29 -5.43
C ASP A 28 4.35 -4.87 -6.53
N ILE A 29 3.26 -4.17 -6.17
CA ILE A 29 2.36 -3.54 -7.14
C ILE A 29 3.11 -2.44 -7.90
N ALA A 30 3.73 -1.48 -7.19
CA ALA A 30 4.41 -0.36 -7.81
C ALA A 30 5.56 -0.81 -8.75
N ARG A 31 6.29 -1.87 -8.41
CA ARG A 31 7.38 -2.41 -9.23
C ARG A 31 6.92 -2.90 -10.61
N LYS A 32 5.65 -3.27 -10.76
CA LYS A 32 5.08 -3.69 -12.05
C LYS A 32 4.85 -2.52 -13.00
N GLU A 33 4.85 -1.28 -12.48
CA GLU A 33 4.59 -0.06 -13.25
C GLU A 33 5.86 0.57 -13.85
N VAL A 34 7.02 -0.04 -13.62
CA VAL A 34 8.33 0.44 -14.11
C VAL A 34 9.03 -0.64 -14.94
N SER A 35 9.73 -0.21 -15.99
CA SER A 35 10.51 -1.08 -16.89
C SER A 35 11.99 -1.20 -16.48
N PHE A 36 12.37 -0.57 -15.37
CA PHE A 36 13.71 -0.62 -14.81
C PHE A 36 13.71 -1.34 -13.47
N THR A 37 14.88 -1.80 -13.04
CA THR A 37 15.07 -2.25 -11.65
C THR A 37 15.38 -1.03 -10.78
N PRO A 38 14.53 -0.69 -9.81
CA PRO A 38 14.78 0.46 -8.93
C PRO A 38 16.00 0.23 -8.04
N ASP A 39 16.92 1.19 -8.02
CA ASP A 39 18.07 1.25 -7.13
C ASP A 39 17.63 1.71 -5.72
N ARG A 40 16.57 2.51 -5.65
CA ARG A 40 15.96 2.99 -4.40
C ARG A 40 14.45 2.76 -4.43
N VAL A 41 13.94 2.22 -3.31
CA VAL A 41 12.52 2.01 -3.09
C VAL A 41 12.14 2.53 -1.72
N GLU A 42 11.20 3.47 -1.70
CA GLU A 42 10.60 4.00 -0.48
C GLU A 42 9.09 3.80 -0.55
N ALA A 43 8.48 3.45 0.59
CA ALA A 43 7.04 3.31 0.70
C ALA A 43 6.61 3.86 2.05
N VAL A 44 5.76 4.88 2.02
CA VAL A 44 5.26 5.58 3.21
C VAL A 44 3.74 5.62 3.19
N ARG A 45 3.12 5.66 4.36
CA ARG A 45 1.68 5.88 4.46
C ARG A 45 1.35 7.32 4.15
N GLY A 46 0.24 7.54 3.46
CA GLY A 46 -0.30 8.86 3.16
C GLY A 46 -1.79 8.83 2.90
N THR A 47 -2.29 9.92 2.35
CA THR A 47 -3.67 10.07 1.90
C THR A 47 -3.69 10.75 0.53
N SER A 48 -4.59 10.30 -0.34
CA SER A 48 -4.90 10.94 -1.61
C SER A 48 -6.37 11.35 -1.58
N GLY A 49 -6.61 12.65 -1.33
CA GLY A 49 -7.93 13.12 -0.90
C GLY A 49 -8.36 12.45 0.41
N MET A 50 -9.47 11.70 0.38
CA MET A 50 -9.98 10.92 1.53
C MET A 50 -9.54 9.45 1.52
N THR A 51 -8.82 9.01 0.49
CA THR A 51 -8.39 7.61 0.33
C THR A 51 -7.07 7.39 1.08
N PRO A 52 -6.99 6.45 2.03
CA PRO A 52 -5.71 6.07 2.64
C PRO A 52 -4.85 5.34 1.61
N VAL A 53 -3.61 5.79 1.41
CA VAL A 53 -2.71 5.23 0.38
C VAL A 53 -1.35 4.85 0.94
N TRP A 54 -0.69 3.93 0.25
CA TRP A 54 0.76 3.81 0.22
C TRP A 54 1.29 4.70 -0.90
N ARG A 55 2.16 5.65 -0.57
CA ARG A 55 2.93 6.40 -1.56
C ARG A 55 4.27 5.70 -1.73
N VAL A 56 4.45 5.06 -2.88
CA VAL A 56 5.66 4.29 -3.22
C VAL A 56 6.49 5.08 -4.22
N THR A 57 7.72 5.40 -3.85
CA THR A 57 8.69 6.08 -4.71
C THR A 57 9.74 5.07 -5.17
N LEU A 58 9.89 4.94 -6.49
CA LEU A 58 10.85 4.09 -7.16
C LEU A 58 11.83 4.97 -7.93
N ALA A 59 13.12 4.86 -7.66
CA ALA A 59 14.15 5.57 -8.42
C ALA A 59 15.18 4.59 -8.97
N GLY A 60 15.58 4.77 -10.22
CA GLY A 60 16.53 3.89 -10.90
C GLY A 60 16.85 4.36 -12.31
N ARG A 61 17.51 3.50 -13.09
CA ARG A 61 17.97 3.82 -14.44
C ARG A 61 17.29 2.97 -15.48
N LEU A 62 16.90 3.58 -16.59
CA LEU A 62 16.39 2.81 -17.72
C LEU A 62 17.51 1.99 -18.37
N PRO A 63 17.19 0.82 -18.94
CA PRO A 63 18.14 0.06 -19.73
C PRO A 63 18.72 0.93 -20.87
N GLY A 64 20.05 0.98 -20.97
CA GLY A 64 20.75 1.74 -22.02
C GLY A 64 20.87 3.25 -21.77
N GLN A 65 20.42 3.76 -20.63
CA GLN A 65 20.52 5.19 -20.29
C GLN A 65 21.98 5.59 -19.95
N PRO A 66 22.45 6.78 -20.38
CA PRO A 66 23.77 7.29 -20.00
C PRO A 66 23.97 7.37 -18.48
N PRO A 67 25.22 7.23 -17.99
CA PRO A 67 25.53 7.45 -16.58
C PRO A 67 25.12 8.86 -16.12
N GLY A 68 24.49 8.96 -14.96
CA GLY A 68 24.11 10.24 -14.34
C GLY A 68 22.66 10.68 -14.55
N LEU A 69 21.90 9.99 -15.41
CA LEU A 69 20.45 10.17 -15.51
C LEU A 69 19.73 9.15 -14.62
N PHE A 70 18.62 9.57 -14.02
CA PHE A 70 17.77 8.72 -13.18
C PHE A 70 16.31 9.05 -13.46
N GLU A 71 15.48 8.01 -13.47
CA GLU A 71 14.03 8.13 -13.47
C GLU A 71 13.51 8.04 -12.05
N THR A 72 12.52 8.85 -11.72
CA THR A 72 11.75 8.70 -10.48
C THR A 72 10.28 8.49 -10.80
N VAL A 73 9.70 7.42 -10.25
CA VAL A 73 8.28 7.10 -10.40
C VAL A 73 7.65 7.06 -9.02
N VAL A 74 6.56 7.80 -8.84
CA VAL A 74 5.76 7.80 -7.61
C VAL A 74 4.40 7.19 -7.91
N VAL A 75 4.05 6.13 -7.18
CA VAL A 75 2.78 5.41 -7.31
C VAL A 75 2.01 5.55 -5.99
N GLU A 76 0.80 6.06 -6.05
CA GLU A 76 -0.13 6.07 -4.91
C GLU A 76 -1.09 4.89 -5.03
N ILE A 77 -1.13 4.03 -4.02
CA ILE A 77 -1.89 2.77 -4.02
C ILE A 77 -2.84 2.77 -2.84
N ASP A 78 -4.13 2.53 -3.08
CA ASP A 78 -5.14 2.39 -2.03
C ASP A 78 -4.78 1.26 -1.07
N ARG A 79 -4.62 1.61 0.21
CA ARG A 79 -4.24 0.69 1.28
C ARG A 79 -5.24 -0.43 1.52
N ARG A 80 -6.51 -0.26 1.16
CA ARG A 80 -7.56 -1.23 1.42
C ARG A 80 -7.73 -2.21 0.27
N THR A 81 -7.47 -1.77 -0.95
CA THR A 81 -7.80 -2.53 -2.16
C THR A 81 -6.59 -2.96 -2.97
N GLY A 82 -5.45 -2.25 -2.83
CA GLY A 82 -4.29 -2.41 -3.70
C GLY A 82 -4.47 -1.75 -5.08
N SER A 83 -5.55 -1.01 -5.32
CA SER A 83 -5.74 -0.29 -6.57
C SER A 83 -4.80 0.90 -6.67
N ILE A 84 -4.22 1.13 -7.85
CA ILE A 84 -3.45 2.35 -8.12
C ILE A 84 -4.43 3.52 -8.21
N VAL A 85 -4.19 4.54 -7.40
CA VAL A 85 -4.97 5.79 -7.35
C VAL A 85 -4.32 6.84 -8.25
N SER A 86 -2.99 6.90 -8.26
CA SER A 86 -2.22 7.88 -9.03
C SER A 86 -0.84 7.33 -9.40
N LEU A 87 -0.30 7.79 -10.52
CA LEU A 87 1.05 7.51 -10.99
C LEU A 87 1.66 8.78 -11.58
N ALA A 88 2.84 9.16 -11.10
CA ALA A 88 3.63 10.28 -11.59
C ALA A 88 5.05 9.82 -11.97
N ARG A 89 5.61 10.42 -13.03
CA ARG A 89 6.97 10.15 -13.52
C ARG A 89 7.72 11.48 -13.63
N THR A 90 8.97 11.48 -13.21
CA THR A 90 9.85 12.66 -13.18
C THR A 90 11.25 12.30 -13.64
#